data_AF-A0A2J8GPF0-F1
#
_entry.id   AF-A0A2J8GPF0-F1
#
_cell.length_a   1.000
_cell.length_b   1.000
_cell.length_c   1.000
_cell.angle_alpha   90.00
_cell.angle_beta   90.00
_cell.angle_gamma   90.00
#
_symmetry.space_group_name_H-M   'P 1'
#
loop_
_entity.id
_entity.type
_entity.pdbx_description
1 polymer ?
#
loop_
_entity_poly.entity_id
_entity_poly.type
_entity_poly.pdbx_seq_one_letter_code
_entity_poly.pdbx_strand_id
1 'polypeptide(L)'
;MLKKFKQTQEQWGGASDVIDHWLEKRQHVVVEYCKIAALQPCASKASVSELPSPQELQYFCQEIVDYISEGHFKVYDMVMNKWQSTGFKATDEINRAYSEIILTTDPLLNFTDKYAAVSEEDELETFDEDLSKVGQILESRFELEDHLIQLIIDSLSIPPGA
;
A
#
# COMPACT_ATOMS: atom_id res chain seq x y z
N MET A 1 -10.92 0.09 -2.41
CA MET A 1 -9.81 0.97 -1.99
C MET A 1 -10.21 2.14 -1.05
N LEU A 2 -10.59 3.35 -1.52
CA LEU A 2 -10.81 4.55 -0.67
C LEU A 2 -11.83 4.40 0.48
N LYS A 3 -12.97 3.74 0.23
CA LYS A 3 -13.99 3.52 1.27
C LYS A 3 -13.51 2.55 2.35
N LYS A 4 -12.85 1.45 1.94
CA LYS A 4 -12.25 0.48 2.86
C LYS A 4 -11.16 1.14 3.71
N PHE A 5 -10.30 1.96 3.09
CA PHE A 5 -9.29 2.74 3.80
C PHE A 5 -9.88 3.61 4.92
N LYS A 6 -10.95 4.37 4.64
CA LYS A 6 -11.59 5.19 5.67
C LYS A 6 -12.13 4.37 6.84
N GLN A 7 -12.71 3.20 6.56
CA GLN A 7 -13.17 2.29 7.62
C GLN A 7 -11.99 1.79 8.48
N THR A 8 -10.89 1.40 7.86
CA THR A 8 -9.66 1.01 8.55
C THR A 8 -9.10 2.16 9.40
N GLN A 9 -9.06 3.38 8.87
CA GLN A 9 -8.60 4.56 9.62
C GLN A 9 -9.53 4.91 10.79
N GLU A 10 -10.85 4.78 10.64
CA GLU A 10 -11.80 4.99 11.73
C GLU A 10 -11.68 3.91 12.82
N GLN A 11 -11.34 2.68 12.44
CA GLN A 11 -11.20 1.56 13.37
C GLN A 11 -9.89 1.59 14.16
N TRP A 12 -8.81 2.08 13.56
CA TRP A 12 -7.45 1.92 14.10
C TRP A 12 -6.68 3.22 14.31
N GLY A 13 -7.20 4.35 13.81
CA GLY A 13 -6.58 5.66 13.95
C GLY A 13 -6.41 6.07 15.41
N GLY A 14 -5.18 6.46 15.79
CA GLY A 14 -4.83 6.88 17.15
C GLY A 14 -4.45 5.75 18.10
N ALA A 15 -4.47 4.48 17.66
CA ALA A 15 -4.08 3.34 18.49
C ALA A 15 -2.55 3.22 18.65
N SER A 16 -1.78 3.73 17.69
CA SER A 16 -0.32 3.72 17.69
C SER A 16 0.20 4.66 16.61
N ASP A 17 1.13 5.55 16.95
CA ASP A 17 1.78 6.47 15.99
C ASP A 17 2.31 5.75 14.73
N VAL A 18 2.75 4.50 14.90
CA VAL A 18 3.23 3.63 13.81
C VAL A 18 2.13 3.27 12.82
N ILE A 19 0.96 2.91 13.33
CA ILE A 19 -0.19 2.49 12.51
C ILE A 19 -0.75 3.73 11.82
N ASP A 20 -0.81 4.86 12.53
CA ASP A 20 -1.24 6.14 11.96
C ASP A 20 -0.35 6.58 10.80
N HIS A 21 0.97 6.52 10.99
CA HIS A 21 1.92 6.83 9.93
C HIS A 21 1.81 5.88 8.74
N TRP A 22 1.59 4.59 9.01
CA TRP A 22 1.39 3.61 7.94
C TRP A 22 0.11 3.88 7.12
N LEU A 23 -0.99 4.19 7.80
CA LEU A 23 -2.26 4.54 7.16
C LEU A 23 -2.16 5.87 6.39
N GLU A 24 -1.43 6.86 6.89
CA GLU A 24 -1.16 8.11 6.18
C GLU A 24 -0.46 7.85 4.84
N LYS A 25 0.60 7.03 4.83
CA LYS A 25 1.33 6.68 3.61
C LYS A 25 0.48 5.89 2.63
N ARG A 26 -0.33 4.97 3.15
CA ARG A 26 -1.32 4.26 2.33
C ARG A 26 -2.30 5.24 1.67
N GLN A 27 -2.76 6.25 2.40
CA GLN A 27 -3.67 7.26 1.86
C GLN A 27 -3.05 7.97 0.65
N HIS A 28 -1.77 8.33 0.72
CA HIS A 28 -1.07 8.99 -0.39
C HIS A 28 -1.05 8.10 -1.63
N VAL A 29 -0.63 6.84 -1.50
CA VAL A 29 -0.63 5.88 -2.62
C VAL A 29 -2.02 5.74 -3.24
N VAL A 30 -3.07 5.64 -2.42
CA VAL A 30 -4.45 5.51 -2.92
C VAL A 30 -4.90 6.77 -3.66
N VAL A 31 -4.58 7.95 -3.15
CA VAL A 31 -4.91 9.23 -3.78
C VAL A 31 -4.22 9.36 -5.13
N GLU A 32 -2.92 9.08 -5.21
CA GLU A 32 -2.15 9.15 -6.46
C GLU A 32 -2.63 8.12 -7.47
N TYR A 33 -2.88 6.87 -7.04
CA TYR A 33 -3.49 5.86 -7.90
C TYR A 33 -4.81 6.34 -8.50
N CYS A 34 -5.69 6.93 -7.68
CA CYS A 34 -6.98 7.44 -8.15
C CYS A 34 -6.84 8.63 -9.11
N LYS A 35 -5.84 9.50 -8.93
CA LYS A 35 -5.57 10.61 -9.87
C LYS A 35 -5.18 10.06 -11.23
N ILE A 36 -4.23 9.13 -11.28
CA ILE A 36 -3.76 8.50 -12.51
C ILE A 36 -4.88 7.68 -13.18
N ALA A 37 -5.62 6.91 -12.40
CA ALA A 37 -6.73 6.11 -12.92
C ALA A 37 -7.91 6.98 -13.40
N ALA A 38 -8.07 8.21 -12.91
CA ALA A 38 -9.11 9.13 -13.37
C ALA A 38 -8.83 9.73 -14.76
N LEU A 39 -7.58 9.70 -15.21
CA LEU A 39 -7.16 10.13 -16.56
C LEU A 39 -7.51 9.08 -17.63
N GLN A 40 -7.82 7.85 -17.21
CA GLN A 40 -8.25 6.78 -18.09
C GLN A 40 -9.61 7.10 -18.73
N PRO A 41 -9.82 6.76 -20.02
CA PRO A 41 -11.06 7.06 -20.71
C PRO A 41 -12.21 6.29 -20.08
N CYS A 42 -13.02 6.97 -19.29
CA CYS A 42 -14.27 6.41 -18.82
C CYS A 42 -15.24 6.35 -20.00
N ALA A 43 -15.83 5.19 -20.28
CA ALA A 43 -16.75 4.94 -21.42
C ALA A 43 -17.94 5.92 -21.55
N SER A 44 -18.13 6.81 -20.56
CA SER A 44 -19.19 7.81 -20.49
C SER A 44 -18.74 9.26 -20.72
N LYS A 45 -17.44 9.57 -20.90
CA LYS A 45 -16.94 10.92 -21.22
C LYS A 45 -15.92 10.88 -22.36
N ALA A 46 -16.42 11.03 -23.59
CA ALA A 46 -15.66 10.96 -24.84
C ALA A 46 -14.88 12.24 -25.19
N SER A 47 -14.20 12.88 -24.24
CA SER A 47 -13.40 14.06 -24.56
C SER A 47 -12.05 14.02 -23.84
N VAL A 48 -11.05 13.59 -24.61
CA VAL A 48 -9.61 13.58 -24.34
C VAL A 48 -9.18 12.60 -23.24
N SER A 49 -8.78 11.39 -23.67
CA SER A 49 -7.92 10.51 -22.87
C SER A 49 -6.54 11.18 -22.85
N GLU A 50 -6.16 11.79 -21.74
CA GLU A 50 -4.79 12.30 -21.57
C GLU A 50 -4.00 11.23 -20.80
N LEU A 51 -2.92 10.73 -21.39
CA LEU A 51 -1.98 9.89 -20.66
C LEU A 51 -1.40 10.73 -19.50
N PRO A 52 -1.12 10.13 -18.34
CA PRO A 52 -0.43 10.84 -17.26
C PRO A 52 0.92 11.36 -17.74
N SER A 53 1.29 12.54 -17.28
CA SER A 53 2.62 13.09 -17.59
C SER A 53 3.72 12.21 -16.98
N PRO A 54 4.94 12.20 -17.56
CA PRO A 54 6.09 11.54 -16.97
C PRO A 54 6.34 11.90 -15.49
N GLN A 55 6.07 13.15 -15.12
CA GLN A 55 6.24 13.65 -13.75
C GLN A 55 5.20 13.03 -12.79
N GLU A 56 3.94 12.91 -13.21
CA GLU A 56 2.89 12.26 -12.43
C GLU A 56 3.16 10.76 -12.27
N LEU A 57 3.62 10.09 -13.33
CA LEU A 57 4.03 8.68 -13.28
C LEU A 57 5.21 8.47 -12.32
N GLN A 58 6.25 9.30 -12.45
CA GLN A 58 7.41 9.24 -11.58
C GLN A 58 7.01 9.45 -10.12
N TYR A 59 6.17 10.44 -9.85
CA TYR A 59 5.70 10.73 -8.49
C TYR A 59 4.93 9.54 -7.90
N PHE A 60 4.00 8.95 -8.65
CA PHE A 60 3.29 7.77 -8.19
C PHE A 60 4.21 6.56 -7.95
N CYS A 61 5.20 6.35 -8.82
CA CYS A 61 6.20 5.31 -8.61
C CYS A 61 6.99 5.54 -7.32
N GLN A 62 7.39 6.79 -7.03
CA GLN A 62 8.05 7.15 -5.78
C GLN A 62 7.18 6.85 -4.56
N GLU A 63 5.89 7.24 -4.58
CA GLU A 63 4.98 6.95 -3.48
C GLU A 63 4.81 5.44 -3.23
N ILE A 64 4.78 4.61 -4.29
CA ILE A 64 4.77 3.14 -4.14
C ILE A 64 6.06 2.65 -3.47
N VAL A 65 7.23 3.07 -3.96
CA VAL A 65 8.53 2.66 -3.41
C VAL A 65 8.69 3.09 -1.96
N ASP A 66 8.32 4.32 -1.65
CA ASP A 66 8.36 4.85 -0.29
C ASP A 66 7.42 4.07 0.63
N TYR A 67 6.19 3.77 0.17
CA TYR A 67 5.23 2.97 0.91
C TYR A 67 5.71 1.55 1.20
N ILE A 68 6.30 0.88 0.20
CA ILE A 68 6.93 -0.44 0.36
C ILE A 68 8.06 -0.36 1.38
N SER A 69 8.97 0.61 1.21
CA SER A 69 10.17 0.75 2.03
C SER A 69 9.83 1.06 3.49
N GLU A 70 8.90 1.98 3.72
CA GLU A 70 8.47 2.32 5.08
C GLU A 70 7.74 1.16 5.77
N GLY A 71 6.95 0.40 5.02
CA GLY A 71 6.38 -0.85 5.50
C GLY A 71 7.48 -1.81 5.99
N HIS A 72 8.35 -2.24 5.07
CA HIS A 72 9.41 -3.25 5.31
C HIS A 72 10.38 -2.86 6.43
N PHE A 73 10.78 -1.59 6.52
CA PHE A 73 11.86 -1.17 7.42
C PHE A 73 11.40 -0.47 8.70
N LYS A 74 10.29 0.27 8.70
CA LYS A 74 9.88 1.04 9.89
C LYS A 74 8.76 0.35 10.65
N VAL A 75 7.68 -0.01 9.96
CA VAL A 75 6.48 -0.53 10.61
C VAL A 75 6.77 -1.89 11.25
N TYR A 76 7.38 -2.83 10.52
CA TYR A 76 7.66 -4.15 11.07
C TYR A 76 8.67 -4.13 12.21
N ASP A 77 9.75 -3.36 12.10
CA ASP A 77 10.74 -3.23 13.16
C ASP A 77 10.10 -2.69 14.45
N MET A 78 9.24 -1.68 14.34
CA MET A 78 8.55 -1.13 15.51
C MET A 78 7.57 -2.13 16.14
N VAL A 79 6.86 -2.93 15.33
CA VAL A 79 5.96 -3.98 15.82
C VAL A 79 6.75 -5.09 16.53
N MET A 80 7.85 -5.57 15.93
CA MET A 80 8.71 -6.58 16.54
C MET A 80 9.29 -6.09 17.86
N ASN A 81 9.76 -4.84 17.92
CA ASN A 81 10.29 -4.24 19.13
C ASN A 81 9.21 -4.15 20.24
N LYS A 82 7.97 -3.80 19.90
CA LYS A 82 6.85 -3.81 20.85
C LYS A 82 6.59 -5.22 21.38
N TRP A 83 6.53 -6.23 20.53
CA TRP A 83 6.33 -7.63 20.97
C TRP A 83 7.45 -8.14 21.85
N GLN A 84 8.71 -7.84 21.52
CA GLN A 84 9.84 -8.16 22.39
C GLN A 84 9.69 -7.52 23.78
N SER A 85 9.24 -6.25 23.84
CA SER A 85 9.04 -5.55 25.11
C SER A 85 7.90 -6.11 25.96
N THR A 86 6.86 -6.69 25.36
CA THR A 86 5.72 -7.31 26.06
C THR A 86 5.92 -8.82 26.32
N GLY A 87 6.96 -9.42 25.75
CA GLY A 87 7.18 -10.87 25.77
C GLY A 87 6.28 -11.65 24.80
N PHE A 88 5.52 -10.96 23.94
CA PHE A 88 4.70 -11.58 22.92
C PHE A 88 5.57 -12.18 21.82
N LYS A 89 5.14 -13.32 21.27
CA LYS A 89 5.79 -13.95 20.11
C LYS A 89 4.81 -13.98 18.95
N ALA A 90 5.28 -13.60 17.77
CA ALA A 90 4.50 -13.67 16.54
C ALA A 90 3.92 -15.08 16.35
N THR A 91 2.61 -15.15 16.11
CA THR A 91 1.93 -16.41 15.79
C THR A 91 2.22 -16.82 14.35
N ASP A 92 1.94 -18.08 14.01
CA ASP A 92 2.06 -18.55 12.62
C ASP A 92 1.15 -17.75 11.67
N GLU A 93 -0.01 -17.29 12.15
CA GLU A 93 -0.95 -16.45 11.40
C GLU A 93 -0.34 -15.09 11.05
N ILE A 94 0.29 -14.43 12.01
CA ILE A 94 1.03 -13.18 11.80
C ILE A 94 2.15 -13.37 10.76
N ASN A 95 2.97 -14.41 10.94
CA ASN A 95 4.09 -14.69 10.03
C ASN A 95 3.61 -14.99 8.60
N ARG A 96 2.46 -15.66 8.48
CA ARG A 96 1.83 -15.94 7.19
C ARG A 96 1.31 -14.67 6.53
N ALA A 97 0.53 -13.85 7.23
CA ALA A 97 0.02 -12.59 6.71
C ALA A 97 1.17 -11.70 6.21
N TYR A 98 2.25 -11.63 6.99
CA TYR A 98 3.47 -10.91 6.59
C TYR A 98 4.10 -11.48 5.31
N SER A 99 4.25 -12.80 5.24
CA SER A 99 4.81 -13.46 4.04
C SER A 99 3.98 -13.20 2.79
N GLU A 100 2.65 -13.21 2.91
CA GLU A 100 1.74 -12.91 1.81
C GLU A 100 1.85 -11.44 1.36
N ILE A 101 2.05 -10.49 2.29
CA ILE A 101 2.33 -9.08 1.95
C ILE A 101 3.65 -8.96 1.17
N ILE A 102 4.71 -9.66 1.61
CA ILE A 102 6.01 -9.62 0.91
C ILE A 102 5.85 -10.01 -0.56
N LEU A 103 5.03 -11.03 -0.88
CA LEU A 103 4.82 -11.48 -2.26
C LEU A 103 4.20 -10.41 -3.18
N THR A 104 3.56 -9.39 -2.62
CA THR A 104 3.03 -8.25 -3.39
C THR A 104 4.10 -7.22 -3.76
N THR A 105 5.30 -7.30 -3.16
CA THR A 105 6.37 -6.31 -3.33
C THR A 105 6.95 -6.34 -4.73
N ASP A 106 7.42 -7.50 -5.21
CA ASP A 106 8.09 -7.60 -6.51
C ASP A 106 7.20 -7.13 -7.68
N PRO A 107 5.91 -7.51 -7.76
CA PRO A 107 5.02 -7.01 -8.81
C PRO A 107 4.84 -5.49 -8.80
N LEU A 108 4.79 -4.87 -7.61
CA LEU A 108 4.70 -3.42 -7.47
C LEU A 108 6.01 -2.74 -7.88
N LEU A 109 7.16 -3.29 -7.49
CA LEU A 109 8.47 -2.77 -7.90
C LEU A 109 8.70 -2.89 -9.41
N ASN A 110 8.29 -3.99 -10.03
CA ASN A 110 8.36 -4.16 -11.48
C ASN A 110 7.58 -3.09 -12.24
N PHE A 111 6.42 -2.66 -11.70
CA PHE A 111 5.70 -1.53 -12.27
C PHE A 111 6.51 -0.24 -12.12
N THR A 112 7.05 0.03 -10.94
CA THR A 112 7.84 1.26 -10.73
C THR A 112 9.09 1.30 -11.60
N ASP A 113 9.79 0.18 -11.78
CA ASP A 113 10.96 0.09 -12.65
C ASP A 113 10.62 0.39 -14.12
N LYS A 114 9.41 0.02 -14.56
CA LYS A 114 8.93 0.25 -15.91
C LYS A 114 8.53 1.71 -16.17
N TYR A 115 7.94 2.39 -15.18
CA TYR A 115 7.29 3.70 -15.39
C TYR A 115 7.98 4.89 -14.71
N ALA A 116 8.93 4.69 -13.79
CA ALA A 116 9.56 5.79 -13.03
C ALA A 116 10.49 6.70 -13.85
N ALA A 117 10.93 6.25 -15.02
CA ALA A 117 11.89 6.95 -15.89
C ALA A 117 11.39 7.14 -17.33
N VAL A 118 10.08 7.00 -17.54
CA VAL A 118 9.42 7.28 -18.82
C VAL A 118 9.57 8.76 -19.17
N SER A 119 9.67 9.06 -20.46
CA SER A 119 9.73 10.40 -21.06
C SER A 119 8.48 10.72 -21.88
N GLU A 120 8.32 11.97 -22.33
CA GLU A 120 7.17 12.36 -23.18
C GLU A 120 7.17 11.67 -24.55
N GLU A 121 8.31 11.14 -24.99
CA GLU A 121 8.47 10.46 -26.28
C GLU A 121 8.16 8.96 -26.21
N ASP A 122 8.03 8.40 -25.00
CA ASP A 122 7.80 6.98 -24.80
C ASP A 122 6.32 6.61 -24.98
N GLU A 123 6.07 5.54 -25.73
CA GLU A 123 4.72 5.01 -25.94
C GLU A 123 4.28 4.15 -24.74
N LEU A 124 3.12 4.48 -24.17
CA LEU A 124 2.56 3.82 -22.99
C LEU A 124 1.54 2.72 -23.35
N GLU A 125 1.82 1.91 -24.37
CA GLU A 125 0.84 0.97 -24.97
C GLU A 125 0.20 -0.02 -23.99
N THR A 126 0.95 -0.44 -22.96
CA THR A 126 0.52 -1.44 -21.97
C THR A 126 0.15 -0.83 -20.62
N PHE A 127 0.16 0.51 -20.53
CA PHE A 127 -0.01 1.23 -19.27
C PHE A 127 -1.35 0.94 -18.60
N ASP A 128 -2.45 0.95 -19.34
CA ASP A 128 -3.79 0.76 -18.77
C ASP A 128 -3.93 -0.62 -18.14
N GLU A 129 -3.38 -1.65 -18.79
CA GLU A 129 -3.37 -3.02 -18.28
C GLU A 129 -2.51 -3.14 -17.01
N ASP A 130 -1.32 -2.54 -17.02
CA ASP A 130 -0.39 -2.62 -15.92
C ASP A 130 -0.87 -1.79 -14.71
N LEU A 131 -1.47 -0.63 -14.94
CA LEU A 131 -2.13 0.17 -13.92
C LEU A 131 -3.29 -0.61 -13.28
N SER A 132 -4.11 -1.27 -14.08
CA SER A 132 -5.20 -2.12 -13.57
C SER A 132 -4.67 -3.28 -12.70
N LYS A 133 -3.59 -3.95 -13.12
CA LYS A 133 -2.94 -5.01 -12.35
C LYS A 133 -2.39 -4.46 -11.03
N VAL A 134 -1.68 -3.32 -11.06
CA VAL A 134 -1.18 -2.66 -9.85
C VAL A 134 -2.31 -2.30 -8.90
N GLY A 135 -3.44 -1.78 -9.40
CA GLY A 135 -4.61 -1.49 -8.58
C GLY A 135 -5.13 -2.72 -7.84
N GLN A 136 -5.20 -3.88 -8.50
CA GLN A 136 -5.61 -5.14 -7.88
C GLN A 136 -4.60 -5.64 -6.84
N ILE A 137 -3.31 -5.54 -7.14
CA ILE A 137 -2.23 -5.91 -6.21
C ILE A 137 -2.26 -5.02 -4.97
N LEU A 138 -2.41 -3.70 -5.15
CA LEU A 138 -2.54 -2.75 -4.05
C LEU A 138 -3.77 -3.05 -3.19
N GLU A 139 -4.92 -3.36 -3.80
CA GLU A 139 -6.12 -3.72 -3.03
C GLU A 139 -5.91 -5.00 -2.21
N SER A 140 -5.37 -6.06 -2.83
CA SER A 140 -5.02 -7.31 -2.12
C SER A 140 -4.04 -7.07 -0.99
N ARG A 141 -2.99 -6.28 -1.26
CA ARG A 141 -1.99 -5.89 -0.26
C ARG A 141 -2.65 -5.18 0.92
N PHE A 142 -3.52 -4.20 0.69
CA PHE A 142 -4.19 -3.47 1.77
C PHE A 142 -5.09 -4.38 2.62
N GLU A 143 -5.75 -5.37 2.02
CA GLU A 143 -6.54 -6.35 2.77
C GLU A 143 -5.68 -7.22 3.70
N LEU A 144 -4.53 -7.70 3.20
CA LEU A 144 -3.57 -8.46 4.01
C LEU A 144 -2.99 -7.61 5.14
N GLU A 145 -2.67 -6.35 4.86
CA GLU A 145 -2.17 -5.41 5.85
C GLU A 145 -3.22 -5.05 6.90
N ASP A 146 -4.49 -4.88 6.51
CA ASP A 146 -5.60 -4.66 7.45
C ASP A 146 -5.76 -5.85 8.41
N HIS A 147 -5.67 -7.07 7.87
CA HIS A 147 -5.66 -8.27 8.68
C HIS A 147 -4.46 -8.31 9.63
N LEU A 148 -3.26 -7.94 9.15
CA LEU A 148 -2.08 -7.87 10.00
C LEU A 148 -2.22 -6.81 11.11
N ILE A 149 -2.76 -5.62 10.81
CA ILE A 149 -3.02 -4.55 11.79
C ILE A 149 -3.95 -5.05 12.89
N GLN A 150 -5.03 -5.75 12.52
CA GLN A 150 -5.96 -6.36 13.48
C GLN A 150 -5.22 -7.33 14.42
N LEU A 151 -4.42 -8.25 13.87
CA LEU A 151 -3.65 -9.21 14.67
C LEU A 151 -2.65 -8.53 15.61
N ILE A 152 -2.00 -7.45 15.14
CA ILE A 152 -1.09 -6.65 15.97
C ILE A 152 -1.86 -6.02 17.13
N ILE A 153 -3.01 -5.40 16.87
CA ILE A 153 -3.77 -4.71 17.92
C ILE A 153 -4.34 -5.71 18.94
N ASP A 154 -4.84 -6.85 18.48
CA ASP A 154 -5.31 -7.93 19.36
C ASP A 154 -4.17 -8.44 20.25
N SER A 155 -2.98 -8.65 19.67
CA SER A 155 -1.79 -9.07 20.43
C SER A 155 -1.35 -8.07 21.50
N LEU A 156 -1.56 -6.77 21.26
CA LEU A 156 -1.21 -5.69 22.19
C LEU A 156 -2.31 -5.45 23.23
N SER A 157 -3.52 -5.95 22.99
CA SER A 157 -4.67 -5.84 23.91
C SER A 157 -4.68 -6.95 24.97
N ILE A 158 -3.89 -8.01 24.79
CA ILE A 158 -3.77 -9.11 25.75
C ILE A 158 -2.75 -8.70 26.84
N PRO A 159 -3.14 -8.63 28.13
CA PRO A 159 -2.21 -8.29 29.19
C PRO A 159 -1.12 -9.37 29.33
N PRO A 160 0.11 -8.99 29.72
CA PRO A 160 1.18 -9.96 29.91
C PRO A 160 0.79 -10.97 31.00
N GLY A 161 0.68 -12.25 30.63
CA GLY A 161 0.48 -13.38 31.56
C GLY A 161 -0.89 -14.07 31.56
N ALA A 162 -1.70 -13.95 30.50
CA ALA A 162 -2.89 -14.79 30.31
C ALA A 162 -2.55 -16.20 29.79
#